data_AF-A0A6F8YSI6-F1
#
_entry.id   AF-A0A6F8YSI6-F1
#
_cell.length_a   1.000
_cell.length_b   1.000
_cell.length_c   1.000
_cell.angle_alpha   90.00
_cell.angle_beta   90.00
_cell.angle_gamma   90.00
#
_symmetry.space_group_name_H-M   'P 1'
#
loop_
_entity.id
_entity.type
_entity.pdbx_description
1 polymer ?
#
loop_
_entity_poly.entity_id
_entity_poly.type
_entity_poly.pdbx_seq_one_letter_code
_entity_poly.pdbx_strand_id
1 'polypeptide(L)'
;MVEREYLWTDDGLMEARRRKVALEEVDSALHAPPGLRFERQLGDLLLIVAGMATSGRVIAAVCESVGRTTTYRILRVRALAGRELDEWRRRLG
;
A
#
# COMPACT_ATOMS: atom_id res chain seq x y z
N MET A 1 14.84 0.95 13.32
CA MET A 1 14.00 0.98 12.10
C MET A 1 13.45 2.39 11.99
N VAL A 2 13.67 3.12 10.90
CA VAL A 2 13.15 4.49 10.81
C VAL A 2 11.64 4.40 10.60
N GLU A 3 10.88 4.97 11.52
CA GLU A 3 9.42 4.98 11.46
C GLU A 3 8.99 5.84 10.27
N ARG A 4 8.22 5.24 9.36
CA ARG A 4 7.70 5.93 8.18
C ARG A 4 6.35 6.52 8.54
N GLU A 5 6.14 7.76 8.16
CA GLU A 5 4.88 8.45 8.32
C GLU A 5 4.12 8.42 6.99
N TYR A 6 2.86 8.01 7.01
CA TYR A 6 2.01 8.00 5.82
C TYR A 6 0.85 8.97 5.99
N LEU A 7 0.75 9.94 5.08
CA LEU A 7 -0.26 10.98 5.10
C LEU A 7 -1.24 10.77 3.95
N TRP A 8 -2.53 10.80 4.24
CA TRP A 8 -3.56 10.75 3.21
C TRP A 8 -3.62 12.05 2.41
N THR A 9 -3.69 11.93 1.09
CA THR A 9 -4.13 13.02 0.23
C THR A 9 -5.64 12.93 0.01
N ASP A 10 -6.28 14.06 -0.33
CA ASP A 10 -7.70 14.08 -0.73
C ASP A 10 -7.98 13.10 -1.87
N ASP A 11 -7.05 13.05 -2.83
CA ASP A 11 -7.05 12.15 -3.97
C ASP A 11 -7.00 10.66 -3.56
N GLY A 12 -6.13 10.33 -2.61
CA GLY A 12 -6.02 8.99 -2.03
C GLY A 12 -7.30 8.57 -1.29
N LEU A 13 -7.88 9.48 -0.49
CA LEU A 13 -9.13 9.23 0.23
C LEU A 13 -10.31 9.01 -0.73
N MET A 14 -10.42 9.84 -1.76
CA MET A 14 -11.43 9.69 -2.80
C MET A 14 -11.30 8.36 -3.53
N GLU A 15 -10.08 7.92 -3.85
CA GLU A 15 -9.88 6.64 -4.50
C GLU A 15 -10.21 5.45 -3.58
N ALA A 16 -9.75 5.48 -2.33
CA ALA A 16 -10.06 4.45 -1.34
C ALA A 16 -11.57 4.22 -1.23
N ARG A 17 -12.33 5.33 -1.12
CA ARG A 17 -13.79 5.32 -1.11
C ARG A 17 -14.37 4.75 -2.40
N ARG A 18 -13.90 5.19 -3.57
CA ARG A 18 -14.38 4.72 -4.88
C ARG A 18 -14.15 3.22 -5.06
N ARG A 19 -13.04 2.70 -4.54
CA ARG A 19 -12.64 1.28 -4.68
C ARG A 19 -13.05 0.40 -3.50
N LYS A 20 -13.77 0.95 -2.52
CA LYS A 20 -14.22 0.22 -1.31
C LYS A 20 -13.04 -0.47 -0.61
N VAL A 21 -11.97 0.28 -0.41
CA VAL A 21 -10.81 -0.13 0.40
C VAL A 21 -10.91 0.64 1.71
N ALA A 22 -10.93 -0.07 2.83
CA ALA A 22 -10.99 0.59 4.13
C ALA A 22 -9.64 1.21 4.48
N LEU A 23 -9.64 2.34 5.20
CA LEU A 23 -8.40 3.05 5.51
C LEU A 23 -7.49 2.20 6.41
N GLU A 24 -8.08 1.39 7.28
CA GLU A 24 -7.42 0.46 8.18
C GLU A 24 -6.72 -0.68 7.42
N GLU A 25 -7.29 -1.12 6.30
CA GLU A 25 -6.65 -2.11 5.42
C GLU A 25 -5.39 -1.53 4.77
N VAL A 26 -5.45 -0.25 4.37
CA VAL A 26 -4.30 0.44 3.79
C VAL A 26 -3.23 0.67 4.86
N ASP A 27 -3.63 1.16 6.03
CA ASP A 27 -2.70 1.40 7.14
C ASP A 27 -1.97 0.12 7.54
N SER A 28 -2.72 -0.98 7.70
CA SER A 28 -2.13 -2.27 8.03
C SER A 28 -1.21 -2.80 6.92
N ALA A 29 -1.55 -2.56 5.65
CA ALA A 29 -0.70 -2.93 4.51
C ALA A 29 0.60 -2.11 4.47
N LEU A 30 0.52 -0.80 4.75
CA LEU A 30 1.66 0.11 4.79
C LEU A 30 2.59 -0.17 5.96
N HIS A 31 2.08 -0.74 7.06
CA HIS A 31 2.85 -1.12 8.24
C HIS A 31 3.13 -2.62 8.37
N ALA A 32 2.74 -3.42 7.37
CA ALA A 32 3.02 -4.85 7.37
C ALA A 32 4.53 -5.14 7.51
N PRO A 33 4.91 -6.18 8.28
CA PRO A 33 6.31 -6.48 8.54
C PRO A 33 7.04 -6.91 7.25
N PRO A 34 8.38 -6.78 7.22
CA PRO A 34 9.19 -7.30 6.12
C PRO A 34 8.88 -8.78 5.85
N GLY A 35 8.71 -9.14 4.58
CA GLY A 35 8.28 -10.49 4.16
C GLY A 35 6.78 -10.65 3.92
N LEU A 36 5.94 -9.80 4.51
CA LEU A 36 4.50 -9.72 4.19
C LEU A 36 4.15 -8.49 3.32
N ARG A 37 5.17 -7.69 3.03
CA ARG A 37 5.11 -6.45 2.26
C ARG A 37 6.16 -6.49 1.15
N PHE A 38 5.72 -6.22 -0.07
CA PHE A 38 6.59 -5.92 -1.21
C PHE A 38 6.67 -4.41 -1.38
N GLU A 39 7.88 -3.91 -1.59
CA GLU A 39 8.15 -2.49 -1.82
C GLU A 39 8.93 -2.31 -3.12
N ARG A 40 8.56 -1.29 -3.89
CA ARG A 40 9.31 -0.91 -5.09
C ARG A 40 9.35 0.61 -5.25
N GLN A 41 10.56 1.16 -5.28
CA GLN A 41 10.78 2.56 -5.63
C GLN A 41 10.62 2.75 -7.16
N LEU A 42 9.93 3.82 -7.55
CA LEU A 42 9.61 4.23 -8.91
C LEU A 42 9.85 5.76 -9.04
N GLY A 43 11.12 6.18 -9.07
CA GLY A 43 11.46 7.61 -8.98
C GLY A 43 11.15 8.13 -7.57
N ASP A 44 10.35 9.18 -7.47
CA ASP A 44 9.86 9.74 -6.20
C ASP A 44 8.63 9.00 -5.64
N LEU A 45 8.15 7.99 -6.36
CA LEU A 45 7.03 7.16 -5.95
C LEU A 45 7.51 5.88 -5.27
N LEU A 46 6.77 5.45 -4.26
CA LEU A 46 6.92 4.18 -3.57
C LEU A 46 5.65 3.36 -3.77
N LEU A 47 5.77 2.22 -4.45
CA LEU A 47 4.72 1.23 -4.54
C LEU A 47 4.88 0.24 -3.38
N ILE A 48 3.82 0.08 -2.60
CA ILE A 48 3.73 -0.89 -1.52
C ILE A 48 2.62 -1.87 -1.85
N VAL A 49 2.90 -3.17 -1.76
CA VAL A 49 1.88 -4.23 -1.91
C VAL A 49 1.99 -5.20 -0.75
N ALA A 50 0.95 -5.29 0.08
CA ALA A 50 0.93 -6.16 1.23
C ALA A 50 -0.39 -6.93 1.34
N GLY A 51 -0.30 -8.14 1.89
CA GLY A 51 -1.45 -9.00 2.12
C GLY A 51 -1.97 -8.80 3.52
N MET A 52 -3.28 -8.76 3.62
CA MET A 52 -4.01 -8.56 4.85
C MET A 52 -4.50 -9.89 5.38
N ALA A 53 -3.92 -10.37 6.48
CA ALA A 53 -4.34 -11.62 7.11
C ALA A 53 -5.79 -11.55 7.60
N THR A 54 -6.22 -10.38 8.08
CA THR A 54 -7.57 -10.16 8.63
C THR A 54 -8.66 -10.08 7.56
N SER A 55 -8.41 -9.44 6.42
CA SER A 55 -9.40 -9.32 5.34
C SER A 55 -9.22 -10.31 4.19
N GLY A 56 -8.10 -11.04 4.15
CA GLY A 56 -7.74 -11.93 3.05
C GLY A 56 -7.45 -11.21 1.73
N ARG A 57 -7.47 -9.87 1.72
CA ARG A 57 -7.23 -9.04 0.54
C ARG A 57 -5.75 -8.69 0.44
N VAL A 58 -5.32 -8.39 -0.77
CA VAL A 58 -3.99 -7.85 -1.03
C VAL A 58 -4.17 -6.40 -1.44
N ILE A 59 -3.56 -5.48 -0.70
CA ILE A 59 -3.68 -4.06 -0.92
C ILE A 59 -2.41 -3.55 -1.59
N ALA A 60 -2.59 -2.82 -2.68
CA ALA A 60 -1.55 -2.04 -3.31
C ALA A 60 -1.79 -0.55 -3.02
N ALA A 61 -0.77 0.12 -2.53
CA ALA A 61 -0.75 1.56 -2.28
C ALA A 61 0.40 2.19 -3.06
N VAL A 62 0.14 3.32 -3.70
CA VAL A 62 1.16 4.18 -4.30
C VAL A 62 1.28 5.42 -3.45
N CYS A 63 2.49 5.63 -2.95
CA CYS A 63 2.84 6.77 -2.14
C CYS A 63 3.89 7.64 -2.84
N GLU A 64 3.93 8.92 -2.56
CA GLU A 64 4.97 9.84 -3.00
C GLU A 64 5.84 10.25 -1.80
N SER A 65 7.16 10.18 -1.93
CA SER A 65 8.07 10.66 -0.88
C SER A 65 8.07 12.17 -0.80
N VAL A 66 7.94 12.74 0.40
CA VAL A 66 8.01 14.19 0.60
C VAL A 66 9.46 14.60 0.84
N GLY A 67 10.17 14.98 -0.23
CA GLY A 67 11.57 15.39 -0.17
C GLY A 67 12.49 14.25 0.32
N ARG A 68 13.53 14.58 1.10
CA ARG A 68 14.47 13.59 1.69
C ARG A 68 14.02 13.09 3.08
N THR A 69 12.72 13.09 3.35
CA THR A 69 12.16 12.72 4.66
C THR A 69 11.65 11.26 4.67
N THR A 70 11.18 10.81 5.82
CA THR A 70 10.49 9.52 5.98
C THR A 70 8.97 9.64 5.90
N THR A 71 8.48 10.79 5.42
CA THR A 71 7.06 11.07 5.22
C THR A 71 6.65 10.77 3.77
N TYR A 72 5.54 10.07 3.62
CA TYR A 72 5.01 9.61 2.34
C TYR A 72 3.54 10.03 2.20
N ARG A 73 3.16 10.56 1.04
CA ARG A 73 1.77 10.92 0.73
C ARG A 73 1.09 9.80 -0.03
N ILE A 74 -0.02 9.28 0.47
CA ILE A 74 -0.80 8.23 -0.18
C ILE A 74 -1.59 8.86 -1.32
N LEU A 75 -1.22 8.54 -2.56
CA LEU A 75 -1.85 9.07 -3.77
C LEU A 75 -2.94 8.15 -4.30
N ARG A 76 -2.67 6.84 -4.27
CA ARG A 76 -3.55 5.83 -4.85
C ARG A 76 -3.57 4.55 -4.04
N VAL A 77 -4.73 3.90 -3.98
CA VAL A 77 -4.89 2.61 -3.31
C VAL A 77 -5.86 1.72 -4.07
N ARG A 78 -5.61 0.40 -4.07
CA ARG A 78 -6.57 -0.59 -4.55
C ARG A 78 -6.34 -1.94 -3.90
N ALA A 79 -7.41 -2.72 -3.76
CA ALA A 79 -7.26 -4.16 -3.56
C ALA A 79 -6.96 -4.84 -4.91
N LEU A 80 -5.95 -5.71 -4.93
CA LEU A 80 -5.64 -6.55 -6.07
C LEU A 80 -6.72 -7.62 -6.24
N ALA A 81 -7.00 -7.97 -7.50
CA ALA A 81 -7.96 -8.99 -7.87
C ALA A 81 -7.48 -9.75 -9.11
N GLY A 82 -8.06 -10.94 -9.33
CA GLY A 82 -7.75 -11.78 -10.49
C GLY A 82 -6.26 -12.12 -10.61
N ARG A 83 -5.72 -12.01 -11.82
CA ARG A 83 -4.34 -12.44 -12.15
C ARG A 83 -3.25 -11.73 -11.31
N GLU A 84 -3.46 -10.47 -10.95
CA GLU A 84 -2.50 -9.71 -10.13
C GLU A 84 -2.46 -10.26 -8.69
N LEU A 85 -3.62 -10.64 -8.15
CA LEU A 85 -3.71 -11.29 -6.84
C LEU A 85 -3.01 -12.65 -6.86
N ASP A 86 -3.21 -13.44 -7.91
CA ASP A 86 -2.57 -14.76 -8.04
C ASP A 86 -1.05 -14.66 -8.17
N GLU A 87 -0.55 -13.66 -8.92
CA GLU A 87 0.88 -13.39 -8.99
C GLU A 87 1.45 -13.02 -7.63
N TRP A 88 0.77 -12.15 -6.89
CA TRP A 88 1.24 -11.75 -5.58
C TRP A 88 1.21 -12.90 -4.57
N ARG A 89 0.16 -13.74 -4.59
CA ARG A 89 0.08 -14.95 -3.77
C ARG A 89 1.25 -15.90 -4.04
N ARG A 90 1.66 -16.07 -5.31
CA ARG A 90 2.84 -16.87 -5.68
C ARG A 90 4.17 -16.28 -5.21
N ARG A 91 4.24 -14.98 -4.91
CA ARG A 91 5.47 -14.34 -4.41
C ARG A 91 5.61 -14.44 -2.89
N LEU A 92 4.49 -14.63 -2.17
CA LEU A 92 4.49 -14.74 -0.72
C LEU A 92 4.34 -16.17 -0.18
N GLY A 93 3.83 -17.10 -0.99
CA GLY A 93 3.83 -18.54 -0.69
C GLY A 93 5.10 -19.20 -1.18
#